data_AF-A0A177E8T3-F1
#
_entry.id   AF-A0A177E8T3-F1
#
_cell.length_a   1.000
_cell.length_b   1.000
_cell.length_c   1.000
_cell.angle_alpha   90.00
_cell.angle_beta   90.00
_cell.angle_gamma   90.00
#
_symmetry.space_group_name_H-M   'P 1'
#
loop_
_entity.id
_entity.type
_entity.pdbx_description
1 polymer ?
#
loop_
_entity_poly.entity_id
_entity_poly.type
_entity_poly.pdbx_seq_one_letter_code
_entity_poly.pdbx_strand_id
1 'polypeptide(L)'
;MFIDMSEDFGVRLKKARTEKDLRLLTQKFFKESLKGLPAGFRIEAKVLSVNPPRVIVKIPAHSEGNPIRIAQVDQLIEELENLGLEVILCYQDDLEELDVRKL
;
A
#
# COMPACT_ATOMS: atom_id res chain seq x y z
N MET A 1 -4.26 -18.36 -13.82
CA MET A 1 -4.29 -18.93 -12.46
C MET A 1 -3.85 -17.81 -11.52
N PHE A 2 -4.77 -16.94 -11.13
CA PHE A 2 -4.51 -15.95 -10.07
C PHE A 2 -4.61 -16.74 -8.77
N ILE A 3 -3.48 -16.91 -8.11
CA ILE A 3 -3.40 -17.67 -6.87
C ILE A 3 -4.29 -16.96 -5.85
N ASP A 4 -5.06 -17.76 -5.13
CA ASP A 4 -5.92 -17.48 -3.97
C ASP A 4 -5.13 -16.81 -2.82
N MET A 5 -4.51 -15.67 -3.07
CA MET A 5 -3.67 -14.95 -2.10
C MET A 5 -4.48 -13.96 -1.27
N SER A 6 -5.60 -13.48 -1.81
CA SER A 6 -6.48 -12.53 -1.12
C SER A 6 -7.19 -13.19 0.08
N GLU A 7 -7.49 -14.50 0.02
CA GLU A 7 -8.11 -15.24 1.13
C GLU A 7 -7.13 -15.45 2.32
N ASP A 8 -5.90 -15.92 2.07
CA ASP A 8 -4.87 -16.07 3.12
C ASP A 8 -4.44 -14.71 3.70
N PHE A 9 -4.35 -13.66 2.86
CA PHE A 9 -4.04 -12.31 3.31
C PHE A 9 -5.14 -11.74 4.23
N GLY A 10 -6.41 -11.87 3.85
CA GLY A 10 -7.54 -11.42 4.66
C GLY A 10 -7.58 -12.08 6.04
N VAL A 11 -7.29 -13.38 6.12
CA VAL A 11 -7.21 -14.11 7.40
C VAL A 11 -6.04 -13.60 8.26
N ARG A 12 -4.88 -13.32 7.66
CA ARG A 12 -3.70 -12.79 8.36
C ARG A 12 -3.90 -11.36 8.83
N LEU A 13 -4.55 -10.53 8.01
CA LEU A 13 -4.92 -9.16 8.34
C LEU A 13 -5.85 -9.11 9.55
N LYS A 14 -6.88 -9.95 9.59
CA LYS A 14 -7.80 -10.07 10.76
C LYS A 14 -7.10 -10.54 12.03
N LYS A 15 -5.97 -11.25 11.91
CA LYS A 15 -5.14 -11.68 13.04
C LYS A 15 -4.06 -10.66 13.42
N ALA A 16 -3.79 -9.67 12.59
CA ALA A 16 -2.80 -8.65 12.86
C ALA A 16 -3.27 -7.77 14.04
N ARG A 17 -2.55 -7.86 15.16
CA ARG A 17 -2.85 -7.07 16.38
C ARG A 17 -1.81 -6.00 16.67
N THR A 18 -0.76 -5.93 15.86
CA THR A 18 0.36 -5.02 16.08
C THR A 18 0.62 -4.14 14.87
N GLU A 19 1.19 -2.97 15.12
CA GLU A 19 1.64 -2.05 14.07
C GLU A 19 2.64 -2.73 13.13
N LYS A 20 3.56 -3.50 13.71
CA LYS A 20 4.60 -4.21 12.97
C LYS A 20 4.02 -5.27 12.03
N ASP A 21 3.00 -6.01 12.47
CA ASP A 21 2.30 -7.00 11.64
C ASP A 21 1.60 -6.33 10.47
N LEU A 22 0.78 -5.30 10.73
CA LEU A 22 0.07 -4.56 9.68
C LEU A 22 1.04 -3.97 8.65
N ARG A 23 2.13 -3.37 9.11
CA ARG A 23 3.18 -2.84 8.24
C ARG A 23 3.80 -3.92 7.35
N LEU A 24 4.24 -5.03 7.95
CA LEU A 24 4.90 -6.12 7.23
C LEU A 24 3.96 -6.80 6.23
N LEU A 25 2.70 -7.02 6.62
CA LEU A 25 1.67 -7.59 5.76
C LEU A 25 1.43 -6.68 4.56
N THR A 26 1.17 -5.40 4.80
CA THR A 26 0.96 -4.41 3.72
C THR A 26 2.15 -4.38 2.77
N GLN A 27 3.38 -4.29 3.27
CA GLN A 27 4.58 -4.28 2.43
C GLN A 27 4.76 -5.56 1.62
N LYS A 28 4.49 -6.73 2.21
CA LYS A 28 4.55 -8.00 1.50
C LYS A 28 3.51 -8.07 0.38
N PHE A 29 2.28 -7.67 0.66
CA PHE A 29 1.19 -7.65 -0.32
C PHE A 29 1.58 -6.84 -1.56
N PHE A 30 2.00 -5.58 -1.38
CA PHE A 30 2.43 -4.75 -2.51
C PHE A 30 3.64 -5.33 -3.23
N LYS A 31 4.64 -5.88 -2.52
CA LYS A 31 5.83 -6.49 -3.15
C LYS A 31 5.51 -7.73 -3.97
N GLU A 32 4.57 -8.56 -3.51
CA GLU A 32 4.18 -9.79 -4.21
C GLU A 32 3.27 -9.51 -5.40
N SER A 33 2.38 -8.51 -5.26
CA SER A 33 1.46 -8.09 -6.30
C SER A 33 2.13 -7.24 -7.38
N LEU A 34 3.06 -6.35 -7.02
CA LEU A 34 3.79 -5.49 -7.95
C LEU A 34 5.11 -6.16 -8.37
N LYS A 35 5.04 -7.01 -9.39
CA LYS A 35 6.21 -7.63 -10.03
C LYS A 35 6.80 -6.72 -11.12
N GLY A 36 8.13 -6.70 -11.24
CA GLY A 36 8.82 -5.93 -12.29
C GLY A 36 9.11 -4.47 -11.93
N LEU A 37 9.03 -4.10 -10.64
CA LEU A 37 9.43 -2.78 -10.17
C LEU A 37 10.93 -2.52 -10.41
N PRO A 38 11.33 -1.30 -10.80
CA PRO A 38 12.74 -0.96 -11.01
C PRO A 38 13.55 -1.08 -9.73
N ALA A 39 14.85 -1.36 -9.86
CA ALA A 39 15.77 -1.45 -8.74
C ALA A 39 15.79 -0.11 -7.97
N GLY A 40 15.49 -0.15 -6.67
CA GLY A 40 15.39 1.05 -5.82
C GLY A 40 13.95 1.51 -5.55
N PHE A 41 12.95 0.94 -6.22
CA PHE A 41 11.54 1.24 -5.93
C PHE A 41 11.15 0.69 -4.56
N ARG A 42 10.97 1.58 -3.57
CA ARG A 42 10.66 1.21 -2.19
C ARG A 42 9.30 1.76 -1.79
N ILE A 43 8.30 0.88 -1.77
CA ILE A 43 6.99 1.21 -1.22
C ILE A 43 7.09 1.25 0.30
N GLU A 44 6.77 2.40 0.88
CA GLU A 44 6.73 2.55 2.33
C GLU A 44 5.31 2.44 2.83
N ALA A 45 5.09 1.62 3.86
CA ALA A 45 3.82 1.55 4.56
C ALA A 45 4.00 2.10 5.97
N LYS A 46 3.14 3.05 6.36
CA LYS A 46 3.06 3.61 7.70
C LYS A 46 1.68 3.29 8.27
N VAL A 47 1.64 2.63 9.42
CA VAL A 47 0.37 2.33 10.09
C VAL A 47 -0.10 3.57 10.84
N LEU A 48 -1.37 3.93 10.66
CA LEU A 48 -2.04 5.00 11.40
C LEU A 48 -2.83 4.45 12.58
N SER A 49 -3.45 3.29 12.41
CA SER A 49 -4.25 2.63 13.43
C SER A 49 -4.24 1.13 13.21
N VAL A 50 -4.34 0.37 14.29
CA VAL A 50 -4.44 -1.10 14.26
C VAL A 50 -5.88 -1.60 14.42
N ASN A 51 -6.78 -0.79 15.00
CA ASN A 51 -8.19 -1.10 15.16
C ASN A 51 -9.03 0.19 15.25
N PRO A 52 -9.79 0.57 14.19
CA PRO A 52 -9.84 -0.08 12.88
C PRO A 52 -8.46 0.01 12.19
N PRO A 53 -8.07 -0.99 11.38
CA PRO A 53 -6.75 -1.02 10.76
C PRO A 53 -6.68 0.02 9.63
N ARG A 54 -5.68 0.89 9.70
CA ARG A 54 -5.47 2.00 8.76
C ARG A 54 -4.00 2.15 8.44
N VAL A 55 -3.66 2.28 7.16
CA VAL A 55 -2.27 2.44 6.70
C VAL A 55 -2.16 3.54 5.64
N ILE A 56 -1.07 4.28 5.67
CA ILE A 56 -0.62 5.13 4.57
C ILE A 56 0.40 4.35 3.77
N VAL A 57 0.19 4.26 2.46
CA VAL A 57 1.14 3.69 1.51
C VAL A 57 1.74 4.83 0.69
N LYS A 58 3.04 5.00 0.80
CA LYS A 58 3.80 5.98 0.03
C LYS A 58 4.41 5.31 -1.18
N ILE A 59 4.06 5.83 -2.35
CA ILE A 59 4.59 5.37 -3.63
C ILE A 59 5.64 6.39 -4.09
N PRO A 60 6.92 6.00 -4.20
CA PRO A 60 8.00 6.90 -4.63
C PRO A 60 8.00 7.07 -6.15
N ALA A 61 6.86 7.50 -6.69
CA ALA A 61 6.70 7.84 -8.09
C ALA A 61 5.60 8.87 -8.27
N HIS A 62 5.73 9.65 -9.34
CA HIS A 62 4.75 10.65 -9.73
C HIS A 62 3.47 9.96 -10.22
N SER A 63 2.33 10.59 -9.93
CA SER A 63 1.02 10.20 -10.46
C SER A 63 1.02 10.29 -12.00
N GLU A 64 1.75 11.23 -12.59
CA GLU A 64 1.91 11.33 -14.04
C GLU A 64 3.20 10.64 -14.51
N GLY A 65 3.11 9.79 -15.54
CA GLY A 65 4.28 9.16 -16.18
C GLY A 65 4.83 7.90 -15.49
N ASN A 66 4.06 7.30 -14.57
CA ASN A 66 4.51 6.20 -13.73
C ASN A 66 4.75 4.88 -14.53
N PRO A 67 5.88 4.17 -14.31
CA PRO A 67 6.09 2.81 -14.84
C PRO A 67 5.20 1.76 -14.18
N ILE A 68 4.61 2.09 -13.01
CA ILE A 68 3.56 1.29 -12.41
C ILE A 68 2.26 1.66 -13.11
N ARG A 69 1.55 0.66 -13.65
CA ARG A 69 0.18 0.85 -14.12
C ARG A 69 -0.64 1.32 -12.93
N ILE A 70 -0.94 2.61 -12.84
CA ILE A 70 -1.70 3.24 -11.74
C ILE A 70 -2.94 2.41 -11.43
N ALA A 71 -3.63 1.94 -12.47
CA ALA A 71 -4.77 1.01 -12.37
C ALA A 71 -4.51 -0.28 -11.58
N GLN A 72 -3.29 -0.83 -11.56
CA GLN A 72 -2.94 -1.99 -10.73
C GLN A 72 -2.82 -1.60 -9.24
N VAL A 73 -2.33 -0.40 -8.92
CA VAL A 73 -2.24 0.06 -7.53
C VAL A 73 -3.62 0.37 -6.99
N ASP A 74 -4.46 1.05 -7.77
CA ASP A 74 -5.87 1.28 -7.42
C ASP A 74 -6.61 -0.03 -7.16
N GLN A 75 -6.44 -1.02 -8.05
CA GLN A 75 -7.05 -2.34 -7.86
C GLN A 75 -6.57 -3.02 -6.57
N LEU A 76 -5.27 -2.95 -6.26
CA LEU A 76 -4.72 -3.53 -5.05
C LEU A 76 -5.22 -2.84 -3.77
N ILE A 77 -5.44 -1.53 -3.82
CA ILE A 77 -6.02 -0.77 -2.72
C ILE A 77 -7.46 -1.18 -2.50
N GLU A 78 -8.25 -1.24 -3.58
CA GLU A 78 -9.64 -1.68 -3.51
C GLU A 78 -9.74 -3.09 -2.90
N GLU A 79 -8.82 -4.00 -3.23
CA GLU A 79 -8.75 -5.32 -2.57
C GLU A 79 -8.48 -5.21 -1.07
N LEU A 80 -7.53 -4.37 -0.63
CA LEU A 80 -7.22 -4.18 0.79
C LEU A 80 -8.39 -3.57 1.56
N GLU A 81 -9.08 -2.59 0.96
CA GLU A 81 -10.26 -1.95 1.55
C GLU A 81 -11.43 -2.94 1.68
N ASN A 82 -11.66 -3.78 0.66
CA ASN A 82 -12.64 -4.86 0.72
C ASN A 82 -12.32 -5.88 1.83
N LEU A 83 -11.05 -6.08 2.17
CA LEU A 83 -10.61 -6.93 3.27
C LEU A 83 -10.71 -6.23 4.65
N GLY A 84 -11.10 -4.96 4.67
CA GLY A 84 -11.33 -4.15 5.88
C GLY A 84 -10.11 -3.36 6.34
N LEU A 85 -9.08 -3.20 5.50
CA LEU A 85 -7.92 -2.33 5.74
C LEU A 85 -8.11 -1.01 5.01
N GLU A 86 -8.23 0.10 5.74
CA GLU A 86 -8.25 1.43 5.12
C GLU A 86 -6.84 1.78 4.64
N VAL A 87 -6.71 2.11 3.36
CA VAL A 87 -5.41 2.44 2.74
C VAL A 87 -5.46 3.85 2.18
N ILE A 88 -4.58 4.71 2.67
CA ILE A 88 -4.38 6.06 2.15
C ILE A 88 -3.16 6.03 1.25
N LEU A 89 -3.36 6.29 -0.04
CA LEU A 89 -2.28 6.39 -1.01
C LEU A 89 -1.69 7.81 -1.01
N CYS A 90 -0.36 7.91 -1.01
CA CYS A 90 0.33 9.16 -1.25
C CYS A 90 1.39 8.95 -2.34
N TYR A 91 1.28 9.69 -3.43
CA TYR A 91 2.30 9.72 -4.47
C TYR A 91 3.41 10.72 -4.13
N GLN A 92 4.46 10.72 -4.96
CA GLN A 92 5.54 11.68 -4.83
C GLN A 92 5.02 13.12 -4.96
N ASP A 93 4.09 13.38 -5.89
CA ASP A 93 3.50 14.71 -6.08
C ASP A 93 2.75 15.20 -4.83
N ASP A 94 1.97 14.33 -4.17
CA ASP A 94 1.29 14.68 -2.91
C ASP A 94 2.29 15.04 -1.80
N LEU A 95 3.41 14.32 -1.74
CA LEU A 95 4.47 14.58 -0.76
C LEU A 95 5.17 15.92 -1.04
N GLU A 96 5.40 16.24 -2.32
CA GLU A 96 5.99 17.50 -2.74
C GLU A 96 5.04 18.68 -2.47
N GLU A 97 3.74 18.54 -2.73
CA GLU A 97 2.74 19.57 -2.40
C GLU A 97 2.57 19.79 -0.89
N LEU A 98 2.69 18.73 -0.08
CA LEU A 98 2.66 18.82 1.38
C LEU A 98 3.87 19.57 1.95
N ASP A 99 5.03 19.48 1.30
CA ASP A 99 6.25 20.18 1.74
C ASP A 99 6.20 21.67 1.34
N VAL A 100 5.66 21.99 0.16
CA VAL A 100 5.51 23.37 -0.33
C VAL A 100 4.57 24.20 0.56
N ARG A 101 3.56 23.59 1.19
CA ARG A 101 2.64 24.28 2.11
C ARG A 101 3.21 24.58 3.50
N LYS A 102 4.46 24.19 3.79
CA LYS A 102 5.16 24.53 5.04
C LYS A 102 6.13 25.72 4.91
N LEU A 103 6.18 26.37 3.76
CA LEU A 103 6.97 27.59 3.51
C LEU A 103 6.13 28.86 3.66
#